data_AF-A0A067DG80-F1
#
_entry.id   AF-A0A067DG80-F1
#
_cell.length_a   1.000
_cell.length_b   1.000
_cell.length_c   1.000
_cell.angle_alpha   90.00
_cell.angle_beta   90.00
_cell.angle_gamma   90.00
#
_symmetry.space_group_name_H-M   'P 1'
#
loop_
_entity.id
_entity.type
_entity.pdbx_description
1 polymer ?
#
loop_
_entity_poly.entity_id
_entity_poly.type
_entity_poly.pdbx_seq_one_letter_code
_entity_poly.pdbx_strand_id
1 'polypeptide(L)'
;MRYIIDRTIRDNISACENVKDYLIVVGRNFKKVNKVENCNYLRLLANAHYDNVSRVREHILKMTSYYKKLKDMDVNLLDDYLVYQVLESLPPQFGNLRRQYNTQRDTWKINELIAHVVHEEESLKKGKSHTTMMANT
;
A
#
# COMPACT_ATOMS: atom_id res chain seq x y z
N MET A 1 -32.85 -16.64 31.92
CA MET A 1 -32.38 -15.26 31.71
C MET A 1 -32.90 -14.77 30.38
N ARG A 2 -33.56 -13.60 30.33
CA ARG A 2 -34.03 -12.96 29.09
C ARG A 2 -33.01 -11.88 28.72
N TYR A 3 -32.33 -12.03 27.59
CA TYR A 3 -31.41 -10.99 27.11
C TYR A 3 -32.22 -10.00 26.27
N ILE A 4 -32.29 -8.75 26.73
CA ILE A 4 -32.95 -7.65 26.02
C ILE A 4 -31.83 -6.80 25.42
N ILE A 5 -31.90 -6.58 24.11
CA ILE A 5 -30.99 -5.67 23.42
C ILE A 5 -31.34 -4.25 23.86
N ASP A 6 -30.32 -3.48 24.26
CA ASP A 6 -30.49 -2.09 24.67
C ASP A 6 -31.20 -1.28 23.58
N ARG A 7 -32.11 -0.37 23.99
CA ARG A 7 -32.92 0.41 23.04
C ARG A 7 -32.04 1.24 22.11
N THR A 8 -30.94 1.80 22.61
CA THR A 8 -29.98 2.60 21.83
C THR A 8 -29.29 1.77 20.73
N ILE A 9 -29.00 0.49 21.02
CA ILE A 9 -28.41 -0.45 20.06
C ILE A 9 -29.43 -0.82 18.98
N ARG A 10 -30.68 -1.07 19.38
CA ARG A 10 -31.77 -1.40 18.45
C ARG A 10 -32.08 -0.23 17.51
N ASP A 11 -32.13 0.99 18.04
CA ASP A 11 -32.51 2.17 17.27
C ASP A 11 -31.40 2.60 16.29
N ASN A 12 -30.17 2.08 16.44
CA ASN A 12 -29.06 2.25 15.50
C ASN A 12 -29.10 1.27 14.31
N ILE A 13 -30.04 0.33 14.30
CA ILE A 13 -30.25 -0.62 13.21
C ILE A 13 -31.44 -0.13 12.38
N SER A 14 -31.21 0.12 11.09
CA SER A 14 -32.27 0.50 10.15
C SER A 14 -33.34 -0.59 10.05
N ALA A 15 -34.60 -0.20 9.81
CA ALA A 15 -35.68 -1.16 9.57
C ALA A 15 -35.32 -2.08 8.39
N CYS A 16 -35.47 -3.39 8.59
CA CYS A 16 -35.20 -4.43 7.59
C CYS A 16 -36.48 -5.23 7.37
N GLU A 17 -36.82 -5.55 6.11
CA GLU A 17 -38.06 -6.26 5.77
C GLU A 17 -38.05 -7.74 6.20
N ASN A 18 -36.87 -8.35 6.28
CA ASN A 18 -36.72 -9.74 6.67
C ASN A 18 -35.52 -9.97 7.60
N VAL A 19 -35.52 -11.16 8.22
CA VAL A 19 -34.51 -11.57 9.21
C VAL A 19 -33.11 -11.67 8.61
N LYS A 20 -32.97 -12.07 7.33
CA LYS A 20 -31.65 -12.19 6.68
C LYS A 20 -31.00 -10.82 6.53
N ASP A 21 -31.74 -9.83 6.07
CA ASP A 21 -31.23 -8.47 5.90
C ASP A 21 -30.89 -7.83 7.26
N TYR A 22 -31.71 -8.08 8.28
CA TYR A 22 -31.41 -7.66 9.64
C TYR A 22 -30.07 -8.22 10.15
N LEU A 23 -29.82 -9.52 9.95
CA LEU A 23 -28.56 -10.14 10.35
C LEU A 23 -27.35 -9.55 9.60
N ILE A 24 -27.51 -9.21 8.31
CA ILE A 24 -26.46 -8.55 7.52
C ILE A 24 -26.15 -7.15 8.07
N VAL A 25 -27.18 -6.35 8.37
CA VAL A 25 -27.02 -4.99 8.91
C VAL A 25 -26.36 -5.02 10.29
N VAL A 26 -26.79 -5.93 11.17
CA VAL A 26 -26.14 -6.14 12.48
C VAL A 26 -24.67 -6.54 12.31
N GLY A 27 -24.39 -7.52 11.45
CA GLY A 27 -23.02 -7.97 11.18
C GLY A 27 -22.13 -6.83 10.66
N ARG A 28 -22.67 -5.93 9.85
CA ARG A 28 -21.95 -4.76 9.33
C ARG A 28 -21.73 -3.69 10.41
N ASN A 29 -22.77 -3.31 11.15
CA ASN A 29 -22.72 -2.21 12.11
C ASN A 29 -21.86 -2.52 13.33
N PHE A 30 -21.77 -3.80 13.71
CA PHE A 30 -21.03 -4.23 14.90
C PHE A 30 -19.75 -5.01 14.56
N LYS A 31 -19.29 -4.97 13.30
CA LYS A 31 -17.99 -5.53 12.92
C LYS A 31 -16.89 -4.79 13.68
N LYS A 32 -16.13 -5.51 14.50
CA LYS A 32 -14.98 -4.95 15.21
C LYS A 32 -13.87 -4.63 14.21
N VAL A 33 -13.69 -3.34 13.92
CA VAL A 33 -12.56 -2.84 13.13
C VAL A 33 -11.47 -2.36 14.08
N ASN A 34 -10.25 -2.88 13.93
CA ASN A 34 -9.10 -2.41 14.69
C ASN A 34 -8.56 -1.11 14.05
N LYS A 35 -9.26 0.01 14.28
CA LYS A 35 -8.93 1.31 13.68
C LYS A 35 -7.48 1.75 13.95
N VAL A 36 -6.96 1.45 15.15
CA VAL A 36 -5.59 1.79 15.54
C VAL A 36 -4.57 1.02 14.69
N GLU A 37 -4.81 -0.26 14.46
CA GLU A 37 -3.96 -1.10 13.62
C GLU A 37 -4.02 -0.66 12.15
N ASN A 38 -5.20 -0.34 11.62
CA ASN A 38 -5.34 0.24 10.27
C ASN A 38 -4.53 1.53 10.13
N CYS A 39 -4.66 2.45 11.09
CA CYS A 39 -3.88 3.70 11.12
C CYS A 39 -2.36 3.44 11.18
N ASN A 40 -1.93 2.41 11.91
CA ASN A 40 -0.52 2.04 11.99
C ASN A 40 0.02 1.58 10.64
N TYR A 41 -0.65 0.65 9.96
CA TYR A 41 -0.21 0.16 8.64
C TYR A 41 -0.29 1.23 7.55
N LEU A 42 -1.30 2.11 7.58
CA LEU A 42 -1.35 3.27 6.69
C LEU A 42 -0.12 4.17 6.86
N ARG A 43 0.28 4.43 8.12
CA ARG A 43 1.46 5.22 8.44
C ARG A 43 2.75 4.53 8.01
N LEU A 44 2.87 3.23 8.24
CA LEU A 44 4.02 2.43 7.80
C LEU A 44 4.16 2.44 6.28
N LEU A 45 3.05 2.34 5.55
CA LEU A 45 3.04 2.41 4.09
C LEU A 45 3.40 3.81 3.59
N ALA A 46 2.83 4.86 4.18
CA ALA A 46 3.05 6.25 3.76
C ALA A 46 4.45 6.79 4.07
N ASN A 47 5.05 6.34 5.17
CA ASN A 47 6.36 6.82 5.61
C ASN A 47 7.49 5.83 5.30
N ALA A 48 7.22 4.79 4.51
CA ALA A 48 8.26 3.90 4.04
C ALA A 48 9.14 4.66 3.04
N HIS A 49 10.38 4.91 3.42
CA HIS A 49 11.41 5.45 2.53
C HIS A 49 12.49 4.40 2.30
N TYR A 50 12.98 4.33 1.06
CA TYR A 50 14.09 3.43 0.74
C TYR A 50 15.38 3.90 1.40
N ASP A 51 16.04 2.99 2.11
CA ASP A 51 17.19 3.28 2.98
C ASP A 51 18.54 3.41 2.25
N ASN A 52 18.58 3.16 0.93
CA ASN A 52 19.81 3.09 0.12
C ASN A 52 20.81 1.99 0.52
N VAL A 53 20.42 1.07 1.41
CA VAL A 53 21.28 -0.01 1.91
C VAL A 53 20.76 -1.36 1.44
N SER A 54 19.47 -1.62 1.66
CA SER A 54 18.79 -2.85 1.24
C SER A 54 18.63 -2.91 -0.28
N ARG A 55 18.28 -4.07 -0.86
CA ARG A 55 17.93 -4.14 -2.29
C ARG A 55 16.59 -3.46 -2.49
N VAL A 56 16.43 -2.73 -3.60
CA VAL A 56 15.17 -2.00 -3.88
C VAL A 56 13.95 -2.95 -3.90
N ARG A 57 14.16 -4.20 -4.34
CA ARG A 57 13.12 -5.24 -4.37
C ARG A 57 12.62 -5.61 -2.97
N GLU A 58 13.51 -5.66 -1.98
CA GLU A 58 13.14 -5.97 -0.60
C GLU A 58 12.27 -4.85 -0.01
N HIS A 59 12.61 -3.60 -0.32
CA HIS A 59 11.80 -2.43 0.04
C HIS A 59 10.39 -2.49 -0.57
N ILE A 60 10.26 -2.79 -1.86
CA ILE A 60 8.95 -2.93 -2.53
C ILE A 60 8.14 -4.08 -1.92
N LEU A 61 8.77 -5.21 -1.60
CA LEU A 61 8.10 -6.34 -0.95
C LEU A 61 7.59 -5.97 0.45
N LYS A 62 8.35 -5.18 1.21
CA LYS A 62 7.94 -4.66 2.52
C LYS A 62 6.73 -3.73 2.40
N MET A 63 6.72 -2.80 1.43
CA MET A 63 5.55 -1.95 1.20
C MET A 63 4.33 -2.75 0.73
N THR A 64 4.55 -3.75 -0.12
CA THR A 64 3.50 -4.66 -0.58
C THR A 64 2.88 -5.45 0.57
N SER A 65 3.67 -5.83 1.58
CA SER A 65 3.14 -6.54 2.76
C SER A 65 2.25 -5.64 3.62
N TYR A 66 2.62 -4.36 3.79
CA TYR A 66 1.75 -3.38 4.46
C TYR A 66 0.44 -3.15 3.71
N TYR A 67 0.51 -3.00 2.38
CA TYR A 67 -0.68 -2.85 1.54
C TYR A 67 -1.60 -4.07 1.60
N LYS A 68 -1.05 -5.27 1.52
CA LYS A 68 -1.83 -6.52 1.65
C LYS A 68 -2.51 -6.60 3.01
N LYS A 69 -1.79 -6.29 4.09
CA LYS A 69 -2.36 -6.30 5.43
C LYS A 69 -3.53 -5.32 5.56
N LEU A 70 -3.44 -4.14 4.92
CA LEU A 70 -4.55 -3.18 4.86
C LEU A 70 -5.76 -3.75 4.10
N LYS A 71 -5.57 -4.40 2.95
CA LYS A 71 -6.65 -5.06 2.21
C LYS A 71 -7.28 -6.20 3.02
N ASP A 72 -6.49 -7.00 3.73
CA ASP A 72 -6.98 -8.07 4.62
C ASP A 72 -7.82 -7.53 5.79
N MET A 73 -7.61 -6.27 6.18
CA MET A 73 -8.39 -5.56 7.20
C MET A 73 -9.56 -4.75 6.59
N ASP A 74 -9.96 -5.05 5.35
CA ASP A 74 -11.01 -4.39 4.57
C ASP A 74 -10.80 -2.88 4.37
N VAL A 75 -9.55 -2.41 4.39
CA VAL A 75 -9.24 -1.03 4.00
C VAL A 75 -9.28 -0.93 2.48
N ASN A 76 -10.24 -0.16 1.97
CA ASN A 76 -10.41 0.03 0.53
C ASN A 76 -9.40 1.05 -0.03
N LEU A 77 -8.26 0.54 -0.50
CA LEU A 77 -7.27 1.31 -1.24
C LEU A 77 -7.40 1.06 -2.74
N LEU A 78 -7.15 2.08 -3.55
CA LEU A 78 -7.00 1.92 -5.00
C LEU A 78 -5.82 0.99 -5.31
N ASP A 79 -5.93 0.24 -6.40
CA ASP A 79 -4.86 -0.70 -6.80
C ASP A 79 -3.60 0.05 -7.23
N ASP A 80 -3.75 1.23 -7.83
CA ASP A 80 -2.63 2.11 -8.21
C ASP A 80 -1.95 2.78 -7.02
N TYR A 81 -2.59 2.82 -5.83
CA TYR A 81 -2.06 3.53 -4.67
C TYR A 81 -0.68 3.00 -4.24
N LEU A 82 -0.49 1.67 -4.30
CA LEU A 82 0.79 1.06 -3.96
C LEU A 82 1.90 1.51 -4.92
N VAL A 83 1.59 1.67 -6.21
CA VAL A 83 2.54 2.09 -7.24
C VAL A 83 2.98 3.52 -6.98
N TYR A 84 2.04 4.43 -6.73
CA TYR A 84 2.34 5.81 -6.35
C TYR A 84 3.24 5.87 -5.12
N GLN A 85 2.89 5.09 -4.09
CA GLN A 85 3.65 5.12 -2.84
C GLN A 85 5.07 4.58 -3.00
N VAL A 86 5.26 3.52 -3.80
CA VAL A 86 6.60 3.02 -4.12
C VAL A 86 7.40 4.08 -4.86
N LEU A 87 6.84 4.75 -5.87
CA LEU A 87 7.56 5.80 -6.61
C LEU A 87 7.96 6.99 -5.72
N GLU A 88 7.10 7.37 -4.78
CA GLU A 88 7.38 8.43 -3.78
C GLU A 88 8.44 8.01 -2.75
N SER A 89 8.45 6.74 -2.35
CA SER A 89 9.43 6.20 -1.39
C SER A 89 10.86 6.16 -1.91
N LEU A 90 11.04 6.19 -3.24
CA LEU A 90 12.33 6.07 -3.88
C LEU A 90 13.06 7.41 -3.94
N PRO A 91 14.37 7.44 -3.67
CA PRO A 91 15.16 8.65 -3.64
C PRO A 91 15.45 9.21 -5.05
N PRO A 92 15.91 10.48 -5.16
CA PRO A 92 15.99 11.20 -6.44
C PRO A 92 16.84 10.55 -7.54
N GLN A 93 17.79 9.68 -7.20
CA GLN A 93 18.57 8.94 -8.19
C GLN A 93 17.72 8.00 -9.06
N PHE A 94 16.50 7.62 -8.61
CA PHE A 94 15.52 6.87 -9.40
C PHE A 94 14.66 7.79 -10.29
N GLY A 95 15.15 8.98 -10.64
CA GLY A 95 14.41 9.98 -11.41
C GLY A 95 14.06 9.52 -12.83
N ASN A 96 14.79 8.54 -13.40
CA ASN A 96 14.41 7.96 -14.69
C ASN A 96 13.13 7.12 -14.55
N LEU A 97 12.95 6.39 -13.46
CA LEU A 97 11.74 5.60 -13.18
C LEU A 97 10.48 6.46 -13.27
N ARG A 98 10.52 7.61 -12.58
CA ARG A 98 9.39 8.55 -12.51
C ARG A 98 9.07 9.12 -13.88
N ARG A 99 10.11 9.44 -14.68
CA ARG A 99 9.93 9.86 -16.08
C ARG A 99 9.27 8.76 -16.90
N GLN A 100 9.75 7.52 -16.82
CA GLN A 100 9.19 6.38 -17.56
C GLN A 100 7.72 6.17 -17.21
N TYR A 101 7.38 6.21 -15.91
CA TYR A 101 6.01 6.13 -15.45
C TYR A 101 5.13 7.24 -16.03
N ASN A 102 5.57 8.50 -15.93
CA ASN A 102 4.80 9.65 -16.41
C ASN A 102 4.59 9.69 -17.93
N THR A 103 5.49 9.07 -18.71
CA THR A 103 5.36 8.99 -20.17
C THR A 103 4.41 7.88 -20.63
N GLN A 104 4.16 6.89 -19.78
CA GLN A 104 3.23 5.81 -20.10
C GLN A 104 1.80 6.24 -19.75
N ARG A 105 0.84 5.87 -20.60
CA ARG A 105 -0.58 6.22 -20.40
C ARG A 105 -1.28 5.30 -19.41
N ASP A 106 -0.82 4.07 -19.28
CA ASP A 106 -1.43 3.06 -18.42
C ASP A 106 -0.72 2.99 -17.06
N THR A 107 -1.47 2.67 -16.01
CA THR A 107 -0.90 2.46 -14.68
C THR A 107 -0.18 1.12 -14.60
N TRP A 108 1.03 1.13 -14.04
CA TRP A 108 1.82 -0.09 -13.89
C TRP A 108 1.21 -1.01 -12.85
N LYS A 109 1.19 -2.32 -13.12
CA LYS A 109 1.01 -3.32 -12.06
C LYS A 109 2.28 -3.39 -11.22
N ILE A 110 2.13 -3.84 -9.97
CA ILE A 110 3.27 -3.97 -9.04
C ILE A 110 4.41 -4.85 -9.61
N ASN A 111 4.08 -5.89 -10.38
CA ASN A 111 5.07 -6.77 -11.01
C ASN A 111 5.87 -6.06 -12.12
N GLU A 112 5.21 -5.19 -12.90
CA GLU A 112 5.86 -4.38 -13.92
C GLU A 112 6.77 -3.34 -13.27
N LEU A 113 6.28 -2.68 -12.22
CA LEU A 113 7.09 -1.76 -11.40
C LEU A 113 8.36 -2.43 -10.88
N ILE A 114 8.25 -3.64 -10.30
CA ILE A 114 9.43 -4.39 -9.81
C ILE A 114 10.46 -4.59 -10.93
N ALA A 115 10.02 -4.95 -12.15
CA ALA A 115 10.93 -5.14 -13.28
C ALA A 115 11.65 -3.83 -13.65
N HIS A 116 10.93 -2.72 -13.73
CA HIS A 116 11.50 -1.41 -14.02
C HIS A 116 12.50 -0.95 -12.96
N VAL A 117 12.17 -1.09 -11.66
CA VAL A 117 13.08 -0.63 -10.59
C VAL A 117 14.35 -1.48 -10.53
N VAL A 118 14.26 -2.80 -10.77
CA VAL A 118 15.44 -3.68 -10.83
C VAL A 118 16.37 -3.25 -11.97
N HIS A 119 15.82 -3.00 -13.16
CA HIS A 119 16.61 -2.55 -14.31
C HIS A 119 17.31 -1.19 -14.06
N GLU A 120 16.62 -0.26 -13.40
CA GLU A 120 17.21 1.03 -13.05
C GLU A 120 18.29 0.92 -11.97
N GLU A 121 18.09 0.07 -10.95
CA GLU A 121 19.11 -0.20 -9.93
C GLU A 121 20.43 -0.69 -10.55
N GLU A 122 20.34 -1.60 -11.54
CA GLU A 122 21.50 -2.09 -12.29
C GLU A 122 22.18 -0.99 -13.12
N SER A 123 21.37 -0.14 -13.77
CA SER A 123 21.87 0.98 -14.56
C SER A 123 22.60 2.02 -13.70
N LEU A 124 22.06 2.30 -12.50
CA LEU A 124 22.69 3.19 -11.51
C LEU A 124 24.01 2.63 -10.99
N LYS A 125 24.11 1.31 -10.79
CA LYS A 125 25.36 0.63 -10.39
C LYS A 125 26.43 0.80 -11.47
N LYS A 126 26.09 0.55 -12.74
CA LYS A 126 27.01 0.71 -13.88
C LYS A 126 27.49 2.15 -14.05
N GLY A 127 26.59 3.12 -13.92
CA GLY A 127 26.93 4.54 -14.02
C GLY A 127 27.93 5.00 -12.95
N LYS A 128 27.73 4.59 -11.68
CA LYS A 128 28.66 4.91 -10.59
C LYS A 128 30.06 4.36 -10.82
N SER A 129 30.17 3.10 -11.27
CA SER A 129 31.47 2.48 -11.57
C SER A 129 32.25 3.22 -12.67
N HIS A 130 31.55 3.76 -13.67
CA HIS A 130 32.18 4.52 -14.76
C HIS A 130 32.72 5.88 -14.29
N THR A 131 31.98 6.60 -13.44
CA THR A 131 32.41 7.89 -12.89
C THR A 131 33.62 7.75 -11.96
N THR A 132 33.69 6.69 -11.14
CA THR A 132 34.84 6.46 -10.25
C THR A 132 36.13 6.14 -11.01
N MET A 133 36.05 5.45 -12.16
CA MET A 133 37.22 5.25 -13.02
C MET A 133 37.75 6.56 -13.61
N MET A 134 36.86 7.46 -14.06
CA MET A 134 37.26 8.72 -14.68
C MET A 134 37.81 9.77 -13.69
N ALA A 135 37.46 9.70 -12.40
CA ALA A 135 37.97 10.64 -11.39
C ALA A 135 39.39 10.31 -10.87
N ASN A 136 39.88 9.11 -11.14
CA ASN A 136 41.19 8.61 -10.68
C ASN A 136 42.26 8.60 -11.78
N THR A 137 42.01 9.26 -12.91
CA THR A 137 42.93 9.36 -14.07
C THR A 137 43.31 10.82 -14.27
#